data_AF-Q82VW7-F1
#
_entry.id   AF-Q82VW7-F1
#
_cell.length_a   1.000
_cell.length_b   1.000
_cell.length_c   1.000
_cell.angle_alpha   90.00
_cell.angle_beta   90.00
_cell.angle_gamma   90.00
#
_symmetry.space_group_name_H-M   'P 1'
#
loop_
_entity.id
_entity.type
_entity.pdbx_description
1 polymer ?
#
loop_
_entity_poly.entity_id
_entity_poly.type
_entity_poly.pdbx_seq_one_letter_code
_entity_poly.pdbx_strand_id
1 'polypeptide(L)'
;MNRTLKEATVKRYHYENHQQLREHLYSFLNAYNFARRLKTLRGLTPYEYIIKCWQNEPERFIINPYHHKVGLNSYSVFRCLDTVRLSAAHVGFFTEMREISC
;
A
#
# COMPACT_ATOMS: atom_id res chain seq x y z
N MET A 1 -9.60 -4.42 -9.02
CA MET A 1 -8.34 -4.01 -8.35
C MET A 1 -7.10 -4.24 -9.21
N ASN A 2 -6.94 -5.38 -9.88
CA ASN A 2 -5.79 -5.57 -10.80
C ASN A 2 -5.69 -4.50 -11.89
N ARG A 3 -6.82 -4.03 -12.41
CA ARG A 3 -6.88 -2.86 -13.31
C ARG A 3 -6.31 -1.59 -12.64
N THR A 4 -6.80 -1.23 -11.46
CA THR A 4 -6.32 -0.08 -10.65
C THR A 4 -4.82 -0.14 -10.39
N LEU A 5 -4.30 -1.32 -10.01
CA LEU A 5 -2.87 -1.51 -9.76
C LEU A 5 -2.06 -1.25 -11.03
N LYS A 6 -2.45 -1.85 -12.17
CA LYS A 6 -1.78 -1.65 -13.46
C LYS A 6 -1.86 -0.20 -13.95
N GLU A 7 -2.98 0.47 -13.73
CA GLU A 7 -3.16 1.87 -14.09
C GLU A 7 -2.30 2.81 -13.25
N ALA A 8 -2.19 2.56 -11.94
CA ALA A 8 -1.40 3.40 -11.04
C ALA A 8 0.11 3.20 -11.17
N THR A 9 0.55 1.99 -11.49
CA THR A 9 1.99 1.64 -11.45
C THR A 9 2.58 1.45 -12.84
N VAL A 10 1.98 0.60 -13.67
CA VAL A 10 2.60 0.17 -14.95
C VAL A 10 2.30 1.12 -16.10
N LYS A 11 1.12 1.73 -16.15
CA LYS A 11 0.73 2.62 -17.27
C LYS A 11 1.25 4.05 -17.16
N ARG A 12 1.54 4.54 -15.94
CA ARG A 12 1.93 5.93 -15.68
C ARG A 12 3.44 6.15 -15.62
N TYR A 13 4.20 5.13 -15.26
CA TYR A 13 5.64 5.25 -14.99
C TYR A 13 6.41 4.28 -15.88
N HIS A 14 7.53 4.77 -16.40
CA HIS A 14 8.55 3.94 -17.02
C HIS A 14 9.58 3.56 -15.95
N TYR A 15 9.90 2.27 -15.85
CA TYR A 15 10.90 1.76 -14.90
C TYR A 15 12.17 1.42 -15.64
N GLU A 16 13.31 1.88 -15.15
CA GLU A 16 14.61 1.54 -15.72
C GLU A 16 15.09 0.16 -15.27
N ASN A 17 14.66 -0.26 -14.07
CA ASN A 17 15.02 -1.55 -13.50
C ASN A 17 13.87 -2.15 -12.67
N HIS A 18 13.97 -3.46 -12.42
CA HIS A 18 12.96 -4.19 -11.67
C HIS A 18 12.86 -3.76 -10.19
N GLN A 19 13.93 -3.17 -9.64
CA GLN A 19 13.95 -2.74 -8.25
C GLN A 19 13.03 -1.53 -8.04
N GLN A 20 13.08 -0.53 -8.94
CA GLN A 20 12.18 0.62 -8.93
C GLN A 20 10.70 0.19 -9.01
N LEU A 21 10.39 -0.81 -9.86
CA LEU A 21 9.03 -1.36 -9.94
C LEU A 21 8.60 -2.02 -8.63
N ARG A 22 9.49 -2.81 -7.99
CA ARG A 22 9.18 -3.47 -6.71
C ARG A 22 8.90 -2.47 -5.60
N GLU A 23 9.75 -1.44 -5.48
CA GLU A 23 9.59 -0.40 -4.45
C GLU A 23 8.29 0.37 -4.65
N HIS A 24 7.99 0.74 -5.89
CA HIS A 24 6.77 1.47 -6.18
C HIS A 24 5.49 0.62 -5.95
N LEU A 25 5.51 -0.65 -6.35
CA LEU A 25 4.43 -1.60 -6.04
C LEU A 25 4.23 -1.76 -4.53
N TYR A 26 5.32 -1.86 -3.77
CA TYR A 26 5.26 -2.01 -2.32
C TYR A 26 4.64 -0.76 -1.66
N SER A 27 5.08 0.43 -2.05
CA SER A 27 4.48 1.69 -1.58
C SER A 27 3.00 1.82 -1.95
N PHE A 28 2.63 1.46 -3.19
CA PHE A 28 1.23 1.46 -3.63
C PHE A 28 0.37 0.51 -2.78
N LEU A 29 0.82 -0.73 -2.61
CA LEU A 29 0.10 -1.75 -1.86
C LEU A 29 -0.06 -1.35 -0.39
N ASN A 30 0.97 -0.77 0.24
CA ASN A 30 0.87 -0.28 1.61
C ASN A 30 -0.14 0.86 1.73
N ALA A 31 -0.07 1.86 0.85
CA ALA A 31 -1.06 2.95 0.85
C ALA A 31 -2.48 2.42 0.62
N TYR A 32 -2.66 1.46 -0.29
CA TYR A 32 -3.95 0.85 -0.56
C TYR A 32 -4.49 0.09 0.65
N ASN A 33 -3.66 -0.77 1.25
CA ASN A 33 -4.05 -1.68 2.31
C ASN A 33 -4.35 -0.96 3.62
N PHE A 34 -3.65 0.15 3.90
CA PHE A 34 -3.71 0.83 5.20
C PHE A 34 -4.32 2.24 5.17
N ALA A 35 -4.13 3.02 4.11
CA ALA A 35 -4.60 4.40 4.08
C ALA A 35 -6.01 4.53 3.47
N ARG A 36 -6.42 3.59 2.61
CA ARG A 36 -7.66 3.71 1.83
C ARG A 36 -8.82 2.95 2.46
N ARG A 37 -9.85 3.67 2.90
CA ARG A 37 -11.13 3.10 3.35
C ARG A 37 -12.06 2.88 2.16
N LEU A 38 -12.64 1.68 2.04
CA LEU A 38 -13.50 1.32 0.92
C LEU A 38 -14.97 1.26 1.34
N LYS A 39 -15.85 1.95 0.60
CA LYS A 39 -17.31 1.91 0.85
C LYS A 39 -17.87 0.49 0.76
N THR A 40 -17.38 -0.31 -0.18
CA THR A 40 -17.76 -1.73 -0.34
C THR A 40 -17.42 -2.58 0.87
N LEU A 41 -16.38 -2.21 1.63
CA LEU A 41 -15.97 -2.86 2.87
C LEU A 41 -16.57 -2.17 4.10
N ARG A 42 -17.69 -1.46 3.95
CA ARG A 42 -18.36 -0.70 5.01
C ARG A 42 -17.45 0.33 5.69
N GLY A 43 -16.57 0.96 4.90
CA GLY A 43 -15.61 1.95 5.40
C GLY A 43 -14.37 1.36 6.05
N LEU A 44 -14.16 0.04 5.99
CA LEU A 44 -12.91 -0.59 6.42
C LEU A 44 -11.82 -0.42 5.36
N THR A 45 -10.58 -0.38 5.83
CA THR A 45 -9.43 -0.60 4.96
C THR A 45 -9.36 -2.07 4.55
N PRO A 46 -8.73 -2.39 3.41
CA PRO A 46 -8.51 -3.77 3.01
C PRO A 46 -7.82 -4.61 4.10
N TYR A 47 -6.82 -4.05 4.79
CA TYR A 47 -6.16 -4.74 5.88
C TYR A 47 -7.11 -5.03 7.05
N GLU A 48 -7.85 -4.01 7.52
CA GLU A 48 -8.84 -4.18 8.61
C GLU A 48 -9.89 -5.25 8.24
N TYR A 49 -10.33 -5.28 6.98
CA TYR A 49 -11.28 -6.27 6.51
C TYR A 49 -10.69 -7.69 6.53
N ILE A 50 -9.46 -7.88 6.08
CA ILE A 50 -8.76 -9.18 6.12
C ILE A 50 -8.60 -9.66 7.57
N ILE A 51 -8.20 -8.77 8.48
CA ILE A 51 -8.10 -9.11 9.91
C ILE A 51 -9.45 -9.57 10.46
N LYS A 52 -10.53 -8.87 10.12
CA LYS A 52 -11.88 -9.24 10.55
C LYS A 52 -12.32 -10.59 9.98
N CYS A 53 -12.04 -10.85 8.70
CA CYS A 53 -12.33 -12.15 8.09
C CYS A 53 -11.54 -13.28 8.76
N TRP A 54 -10.25 -13.06 9.04
CA TRP A 54 -9.42 -14.04 9.73
C TRP A 54 -9.89 -14.33 11.15
N GLN A 55 -10.35 -13.32 11.89
CA GLN A 55 -10.89 -13.52 13.24
C GLN A 55 -12.16 -14.38 13.24
N ASN A 56 -12.99 -14.27 12.20
CA ASN A 56 -14.25 -15.02 12.12
C ASN A 56 -14.07 -16.43 11.53
N GLU A 57 -13.18 -16.56 10.55
CA GLU A 57 -13.00 -17.78 9.74
C GLU A 57 -11.49 -18.03 9.49
N PRO A 58 -10.70 -18.30 10.55
CA PRO A 58 -9.24 -18.44 10.45
C PRO A 58 -8.82 -19.62 9.56
N GLU A 59 -9.63 -20.68 9.48
CA GLU A 59 -9.39 -21.88 8.68
C GLU A 59 -9.32 -21.62 7.17
N ARG A 60 -9.87 -20.50 6.70
CA ARG A 60 -9.77 -20.08 5.29
C ARG A 60 -8.40 -19.52 4.92
N PHE A 61 -7.54 -19.28 5.91
CA PHE A 61 -6.25 -18.64 5.72
C PHE A 61 -5.11 -19.59 6.10
N ILE A 62 -4.17 -19.76 5.18
CA ILE A 62 -2.94 -20.53 5.43
C ILE A 62 -1.97 -19.75 6.35
N ILE A 63 -2.04 -18.42 6.30
CA ILE A 63 -1.09 -17.51 6.94
C ILE A 63 -1.81 -16.59 7.91
N ASN A 64 -1.25 -16.42 9.10
CA ASN A 64 -1.73 -15.44 10.07
C ASN A 64 -1.43 -13.99 9.59
N PRO A 65 -2.46 -13.16 9.34
CA PRO A 65 -2.28 -11.81 8.85
C PRO A 65 -1.71 -10.83 9.89
N TYR A 66 -1.79 -11.14 11.20
CA TYR A 66 -1.19 -10.31 12.25
C TYR A 66 0.34 -10.24 12.17
N HIS A 67 0.97 -11.30 11.66
CA HIS A 67 2.43 -11.39 11.53
C HIS A 67 2.95 -10.62 10.30
N HIS A 68 2.04 -10.19 9.41
CA HIS A 68 2.33 -9.34 8.27
C HIS A 68 2.08 -7.86 8.55
N LYS A 69 2.07 -7.45 9.83
CA LYS A 69 2.56 -6.11 10.13
C LYS A 69 4.00 -6.08 9.63
N VAL A 70 4.22 -5.46 8.48
CA VAL A 70 5.51 -4.86 8.18
C VAL A 70 5.76 -3.86 9.31
N GLY A 71 6.25 -4.36 10.45
CA GLY A 71 6.97 -3.55 11.41
C GLY A 71 8.10 -2.86 10.66
N LEU A 72 8.62 -1.76 11.22
CA LEU A 72 9.74 -1.01 10.63
C LEU A 72 10.79 -2.01 10.13
N ASN A 73 10.83 -2.22 8.81
CA ASN A 73 11.92 -2.94 8.19
C ASN A 73 13.12 -2.02 8.41
N SER A 74 13.99 -2.40 9.35
CA SER A 74 15.30 -1.80 9.55
C SER A 74 16.21 -2.15 8.38
N TYR A 75 15.81 -1.75 7.17
CA TYR A 75 16.79 -1.35 6.18
C TYR A 75 17.23 0.04 6.59
N SER A 76 18.52 0.17 6.83
CA SER A 76 19.27 1.34 7.26
C SER A 76 19.16 2.56 6.33
N VAL A 77 17.95 3.05 6.05
CA VAL A 77 17.67 4.30 5.31
C VAL A 77 16.33 4.91 5.77
N PHE A 78 16.18 5.12 7.09
CA PHE A 78 15.18 6.07 7.62
C PHE A 78 15.85 6.93 8.70
N ARG A 79 16.90 7.66 8.32
CA ARG A 79 17.18 8.95 8.95
C ARG A 79 16.67 10.04 8.03
N CYS A 80 15.36 10.26 8.03
CA CYS A 80 14.79 11.57 7.75
C CYS A 80 13.32 11.56 8.18
N LEU A 81 13.10 11.42 9.48
CA LEU A 81 11.92 11.96 10.13
C LEU A 81 12.39 13.16 10.98
N ASP A 82 13.20 14.02 10.38
CA ASP A 82 13.47 15.35 10.90
C ASP A 82 13.78 16.25 9.70
N THR A 83 12.77 17.03 9.32
CA THR A 83 12.89 18.33 8.64
C THR A 83 13.65 18.37 7.31
N VAL A 84 12.93 18.75 6.24
CA VAL A 84 13.41 19.16 4.91
C VAL A 84 13.42 18.06 3.83
N ARG A 85 12.54 18.27 2.82
CA ARG A 85 12.37 17.56 1.54
C ARG A 85 11.63 16.22 1.56
N LEU A 86 10.32 16.31 1.86
CA LEU A 86 9.33 15.59 1.05
C LEU A 86 9.53 15.98 -0.42
N SER A 87 10.27 15.16 -1.17
CA SER A 87 10.27 15.23 -2.63
C SER A 87 8.83 15.12 -3.10
N ALA A 88 8.42 16.03 -3.98
CA ALA A 88 7.06 16.16 -4.51
C ALA A 88 6.46 14.83 -5.05
N ALA A 89 7.30 13.83 -5.36
CA ALA A 89 6.88 12.50 -5.78
C ALA A 89 6.08 11.71 -4.72
N HIS A 90 6.42 11.80 -3.42
CA HIS A 90 5.71 11.05 -2.37
C HIS A 90 4.39 11.71 -1.97
N VAL A 91 4.33 13.04 -1.97
CA VAL A 91 3.07 13.78 -1.73
C VAL A 91 2.13 13.59 -2.92
N GLY A 92 2.64 13.72 -4.15
CA GLY A 92 1.90 13.47 -5.38
C GLY A 92 1.22 12.10 -5.39
N PHE A 93 1.95 11.06 -4.99
CA PHE A 93 1.45 9.70 -4.92
C PHE A 93 0.26 9.49 -3.95
N PHE A 94 0.30 10.14 -2.78
CA PHE A 94 -0.81 10.08 -1.81
C PHE A 94 -2.05 10.86 -2.29
N THR A 95 -1.87 11.96 -3.01
CA THR A 95 -2.98 12.68 -3.68
C THR A 95 -3.53 11.90 -4.88
N GLU A 96 -2.69 11.29 -5.71
CA GLU A 96 -3.10 10.48 -6.87
C GLU A 96 -3.88 9.23 -6.47
N MET A 97 -3.55 8.63 -5.31
CA MET A 97 -4.34 7.52 -4.75
C MET A 97 -5.79 7.90 -4.45
N ARG A 98 -6.10 9.19 -4.22
CA ARG A 98 -7.49 9.68 -4.14
C ARG A 98 -8.12 9.79 -5.52
N GLU A 99 -7.38 10.24 -6.54
CA GLU A 99 -7.91 10.49 -7.89
C GLU A 99 -8.23 9.21 -8.67
N ILE A 100 -7.47 8.12 -8.49
CA ILE A 100 -7.71 6.84 -9.20
C ILE A 100 -9.01 6.14 -8.73
N SER A 101 -9.69 6.69 -7.73
CA SER A 101 -10.93 6.15 -7.16
C SER A 101 -12.18 6.99 -7.42
N CYS A 102 -12.09 8.08 -8.21
CA CYS A 102 -13.23 8.83 -8.75
C CYS A 102 -13.59 8.37 -10.15
#